data_AF-A0A9D2BM70-F1
#
_entry.id   AF-A0A9D2BM70-F1
#
_cell.length_a   1.000
_cell.length_b   1.000
_cell.length_c   1.000
_cell.angle_alpha   90.00
_cell.angle_beta   90.00
_cell.angle_gamma   90.00
#
_symmetry.space_group_name_H-M   'P 1'
#
loop_
_entity.id
_entity.type
_entity.pdbx_description
1 polymer ?
#
loop_
_entity_poly.entity_id
_entity_poly.type
_entity_poly.pdbx_seq_one_letter_code
_entity_poly.pdbx_strand_id
1 'polypeptide(L)'
;MAKKITEVLGKTIRKERKERNLTQQDLADKTGISRRHIANIESGKINASFEVVLAIVKELNISLDNIIYADLNDNYKIELQKMAVQLSMCQDNQKQIALKTIDFMLSEFIAANH
;
A
#
# COMPACT_ATOMS: atom_id res chain seq x y z
N MET A 1 13.46 3.90 15.29
CA MET A 1 12.69 2.70 15.71
C MET A 1 11.81 2.32 14.53
N ALA A 2 11.89 1.08 14.03
CA ALA A 2 11.09 0.64 12.89
C ALA A 2 9.60 0.76 13.22
N LYS A 3 8.82 1.33 12.31
CA LYS A 3 7.39 1.54 12.50
C LYS A 3 6.71 0.17 12.48
N LYS A 4 5.90 -0.15 13.49
CA LYS A 4 5.24 -1.46 13.54
C LYS A 4 4.24 -1.54 12.38
N ILE A 5 4.24 -2.63 11.61
CA ILE A 5 3.36 -2.81 10.44
C ILE A 5 1.88 -2.59 10.78
N THR A 6 1.45 -2.92 12.01
CA THR A 6 0.09 -2.69 12.49
C THR A 6 -0.27 -1.21 12.58
N GLU A 7 0.69 -0.34 12.92
CA GLU A 7 0.49 1.11 12.95
C GLU A 7 0.40 1.70 11.55
N VAL A 8 1.22 1.20 10.61
CA VAL A 8 1.17 1.59 9.20
C VAL A 8 -0.19 1.24 8.63
N LEU A 9 -0.60 -0.02 8.76
CA LEU A 9 -1.90 -0.52 8.33
C LEU A 9 -3.04 0.31 8.92
N GLY A 10 -3.04 0.51 10.24
CA GLY A 10 -4.09 1.28 10.93
C GLY A 10 -4.19 2.72 10.44
N LYS A 11 -3.05 3.39 10.22
CA LYS A 11 -2.99 4.75 9.67
C LYS A 11 -3.51 4.81 8.23
N THR A 12 -3.14 3.86 7.39
CA THR A 12 -3.60 3.78 5.99
C THR A 12 -5.10 3.57 5.92
N ILE A 13 -5.65 2.58 6.65
CA ILE A 13 -7.10 2.34 6.73
C ILE A 13 -7.84 3.60 7.18
N ARG A 14 -7.35 4.25 8.24
CA ARG A 14 -7.98 5.47 8.78
C ARG A 14 -7.97 6.62 7.77
N LYS A 15 -6.87 6.78 7.04
CA LYS A 15 -6.72 7.82 6.01
C LYS A 15 -7.75 7.60 4.89
N GLU A 16 -7.74 6.42 4.29
CA GLU A 16 -8.60 6.07 3.15
C GLU A 16 -10.10 6.11 3.52
N ARG A 17 -10.44 5.66 4.73
CA ARG A 17 -11.80 5.79 5.26
C ARG A 17 -12.25 7.25 5.33
N LYS A 18 -11.38 8.14 5.82
CA LYS A 18 -11.68 9.58 5.95
C LYS A 18 -11.77 10.28 4.60
N GLU A 19 -10.91 9.94 3.64
CA GLU A 19 -10.97 10.49 2.28
C GLU A 19 -12.29 10.14 1.58
N ARG A 20 -12.92 9.05 1.98
CA ARG A 20 -14.26 8.62 1.54
C ARG A 20 -15.41 9.15 2.41
N ASN A 21 -15.12 10.02 3.38
CA ASN A 21 -16.09 10.57 4.34
C ASN A 21 -16.87 9.52 5.15
N LEU A 22 -16.31 8.33 5.35
CA LEU A 22 -16.96 7.27 6.12
C LEU A 22 -16.67 7.42 7.61
N THR A 23 -17.66 7.17 8.46
CA THR A 23 -17.45 6.96 9.89
C THR A 23 -16.89 5.55 10.16
N GLN A 24 -16.37 5.31 11.37
CA GLN A 24 -15.98 3.94 11.77
C GLN A 24 -17.20 3.00 11.84
N GLN A 25 -18.40 3.55 12.04
CA GLN A 25 -19.63 2.76 12.02
C GLN A 25 -19.98 2.38 10.58
N ASP A 26 -19.87 3.30 9.63
CA ASP A 26 -20.17 3.01 8.22
C ASP A 26 -19.26 1.90 7.68
N LEU A 27 -17.97 1.95 8.02
CA LEU A 27 -17.04 0.88 7.64
C LEU A 27 -17.37 -0.45 8.35
N ALA A 28 -17.87 -0.39 9.59
CA ALA A 28 -18.33 -1.58 10.31
C ALA A 28 -19.50 -2.24 9.58
N ASP A 29 -20.50 -1.44 9.20
CA ASP A 29 -21.70 -1.90 8.53
C ASP A 29 -21.38 -2.49 7.15
N LYS A 30 -20.43 -1.88 6.42
CA LYS A 30 -19.96 -2.36 5.10
C LYS A 30 -19.16 -3.66 5.16
N THR A 31 -18.37 -3.86 6.22
CA THR A 31 -17.43 -5.00 6.30
C THR A 31 -17.93 -6.14 7.20
N GLY A 32 -19.00 -5.93 7.96
CA GLY A 32 -19.47 -6.86 8.99
C GLY A 32 -18.56 -6.94 10.23
N ILE A 33 -17.57 -6.05 10.35
CA ILE A 33 -16.62 -6.03 11.46
C ILE A 33 -17.10 -5.02 12.49
N SER A 34 -17.13 -5.36 13.78
CA SER A 34 -17.60 -4.43 14.80
C SER A 34 -16.83 -3.10 14.80
N ARG A 35 -17.53 -1.98 15.03
CA ARG A 35 -16.94 -0.63 15.13
C ARG A 35 -15.77 -0.58 16.11
N ARG A 36 -15.87 -1.27 17.26
CA ARG A 36 -14.79 -1.36 18.26
C ARG A 36 -13.55 -2.03 17.68
N HIS A 37 -13.74 -3.09 16.90
CA HIS A 37 -12.64 -3.80 16.26
C HIS A 37 -11.97 -2.90 15.21
N ILE A 38 -12.74 -2.19 14.37
CA ILE A 38 -12.20 -1.19 13.44
C ILE A 38 -11.38 -0.11 14.17
N ALA A 39 -11.90 0.45 15.27
CA ALA A 39 -11.17 1.47 16.03
C ALA A 39 -9.83 0.95 16.60
N ASN A 40 -9.80 -0.31 17.05
CA ASN A 40 -8.57 -0.95 17.51
C ASN A 40 -7.56 -1.19 16.37
N ILE A 41 -8.04 -1.56 15.17
CA ILE A 41 -7.21 -1.71 13.96
C ILE A 41 -6.63 -0.36 13.56
N GLU A 42 -7.45 0.68 13.45
CA GLU A 42 -7.01 2.02 13.03
C GLU A 42 -6.01 2.67 14.00
N SER A 43 -6.04 2.27 15.28
CA SER A 43 -5.07 2.73 16.27
C SER A 43 -3.78 1.90 16.28
N GLY A 44 -3.68 0.85 15.47
CA GLY A 44 -2.51 -0.03 15.40
C GLY A 44 -2.27 -0.90 16.64
N LYS A 45 -3.22 -0.90 17.59
CA LYS A 45 -3.11 -1.58 18.90
C LYS A 45 -3.24 -3.09 18.82
N ILE A 46 -3.88 -3.60 17.78
CA ILE A 46 -4.11 -5.03 17.60
C ILE A 46 -3.52 -5.52 16.29
N ASN A 47 -3.15 -6.80 16.28
CA ASN A 47 -2.85 -7.53 15.06
C ASN A 47 -4.12 -8.27 14.62
N ALA A 48 -4.88 -7.69 13.70
CA ALA A 48 -6.09 -8.32 13.17
C ALA A 48 -5.73 -9.56 12.32
N SER A 49 -6.67 -10.50 12.20
CA SER A 49 -6.49 -11.63 11.28
C SER A 49 -6.39 -11.14 9.84
N PHE A 50 -5.70 -11.93 9.00
CA PHE A 50 -5.55 -11.60 7.59
C PHE A 50 -6.90 -11.47 6.86
N GLU A 51 -7.89 -12.30 7.21
CA GLU A 51 -9.26 -12.23 6.68
C GLU A 51 -9.93 -10.87 6.96
N VAL A 52 -9.80 -10.38 8.19
CA VAL A 52 -10.32 -9.06 8.60
C VAL A 52 -9.62 -7.94 7.84
N VAL A 53 -8.31 -8.03 7.67
CA VAL A 53 -7.54 -7.05 6.87
C VAL A 53 -8.00 -7.06 5.42
N LEU A 54 -8.14 -8.23 4.80
CA LEU A 54 -8.61 -8.38 3.42
C LEU A 54 -10.00 -7.79 3.20
N ALA A 55 -10.93 -8.01 4.13
CA ALA A 55 -12.27 -7.44 4.05
C ALA A 55 -12.23 -5.90 4.03
N ILE A 56 -11.43 -5.30 4.91
CA ILE A 56 -11.31 -3.83 5.00
C ILE A 56 -10.61 -3.24 3.77
N VAL A 57 -9.47 -3.81 3.35
CA VAL A 57 -8.70 -3.25 2.22
C VAL A 57 -9.47 -3.39 0.90
N LYS A 58 -10.27 -4.45 0.73
CA LYS A 58 -11.16 -4.58 -0.43
C LYS A 58 -12.26 -3.51 -0.43
N GLU A 59 -12.95 -3.33 0.70
CA GLU A 59 -14.00 -2.30 0.81
C GLU A 59 -13.46 -0.88 0.57
N LEU A 60 -12.25 -0.60 1.06
CA LEU A 60 -11.59 0.69 0.88
C LEU A 60 -10.74 0.79 -0.39
N ASN A 61 -10.73 -0.23 -1.26
CA ASN A 61 -9.90 -0.34 -2.46
C ASN A 61 -8.42 0.06 -2.24
N ILE A 62 -7.85 -0.43 -1.14
CA ILE A 62 -6.46 -0.17 -0.74
C ILE A 62 -5.58 -1.26 -1.35
N SER A 63 -4.54 -0.88 -2.09
CA SER A 63 -3.49 -1.83 -2.47
C SER A 63 -2.67 -2.23 -1.24
N LEU A 64 -2.50 -3.53 -1.01
CA LEU A 64 -1.63 -4.04 0.06
C LEU A 64 -0.17 -3.60 -0.12
N ASP A 65 0.27 -3.39 -1.36
CA ASP A 65 1.59 -2.86 -1.67
C ASP A 65 1.81 -1.50 -1.02
N ASN A 66 0.77 -0.65 -0.94
CA ASN A 66 0.86 0.65 -0.28
C ASN A 66 1.10 0.53 1.24
N ILE A 67 0.74 -0.60 1.84
CA ILE A 67 0.94 -0.88 3.27
C ILE A 67 2.31 -1.53 3.48
N ILE A 68 2.68 -2.49 2.63
CA ILE A 68 3.94 -3.24 2.72
C ILE A 68 5.14 -2.33 2.42
N TYR A 69 5.02 -1.50 1.38
CA TYR A 69 6.07 -0.58 0.94
C TYR A 69 5.87 0.83 1.48
N ALA A 70 5.11 0.99 2.58
CA ALA A 70 4.83 2.31 3.17
C ALA A 70 6.08 3.04 3.67
N ASP A 71 7.15 2.29 3.98
CA ASP A 71 8.44 2.81 4.42
C ASP A 71 9.35 3.25 3.26
N LEU A 72 8.92 3.10 1.99
CA LEU A 72 9.60 3.78 0.89
C LEU A 72 9.52 5.29 1.17
N ASN A 73 10.70 5.91 1.34
CA ASN A 73 10.79 7.32 1.65
C ASN A 73 10.08 8.16 0.57
N ASP A 74 9.62 9.36 0.92
CA ASP A 74 8.87 10.21 -0.01
C ASP A 74 9.69 10.54 -1.26
N ASN A 75 11.02 10.58 -1.16
CA ASN A 75 11.91 10.77 -2.30
C ASN A 75 11.86 9.60 -3.31
N TYR A 76 11.80 8.34 -2.84
CA TYR A 76 11.65 7.15 -3.67
C TYR A 76 10.32 7.17 -4.41
N LYS A 77 9.24 7.58 -3.75
CA LYS A 77 7.94 7.76 -4.41
C LYS A 77 7.98 8.83 -5.49
N ILE A 78 8.65 9.95 -5.23
CA ILE A 78 8.83 11.02 -6.22
C ILE A 78 9.63 10.52 -7.42
N GLU A 79 10.74 9.80 -7.21
CA GLU A 79 11.53 9.24 -8.31
C GLU A 79 10.77 8.19 -9.12
N LEU A 80 10.04 7.28 -8.46
CA LEU A 80 9.16 6.32 -9.14
C LEU A 80 8.08 7.01 -9.97
N GLN A 81 7.49 8.09 -9.44
CA GLN A 81 6.47 8.86 -10.15
C GLN A 81 7.07 9.60 -11.37
N LYS A 82 8.28 10.15 -11.26
CA LYS A 82 9.01 10.74 -12.40
C LYS A 82 9.25 9.68 -13.48
N MET A 83 9.73 8.50 -13.11
CA MET A 83 9.94 7.38 -14.03
C MET A 83 8.63 6.98 -14.74
N ALA A 84 7.53 6.88 -14.00
CA ALA A 84 6.22 6.56 -14.58
C ALA A 84 5.77 7.61 -15.61
N VAL A 85 5.96 8.90 -15.33
CA VAL A 85 5.66 9.99 -16.28
C VAL A 85 6.53 9.87 -17.53
N GLN A 86 7.83 9.65 -17.39
CA GLN A 86 8.73 9.49 -18.54
C GLN A 86 8.36 8.28 -19.39
N LEU A 87 8.05 7.14 -18.76
CA LEU A 87 7.57 5.96 -19.45
C LEU A 87 6.25 6.24 -20.19
N SER A 88 5.34 7.04 -19.63
CA SER A 88 4.08 7.38 -20.30
C SER A 88 4.28 8.15 -21.62
N MET A 89 5.39 8.89 -21.74
CA MET A 89 5.76 9.68 -22.92
C MET A 89 6.47 8.85 -24.00
N CYS A 90 6.90 7.63 -23.70
CA CYS A 90 7.59 6.76 -24.66
C CYS A 90 6.60 6.03 -25.59
N GLN A 91 7.11 5.54 -26.73
CA GLN A 91 6.40 4.56 -27.55
C GLN A 91 6.40 3.18 -26.88
N ASP A 92 5.42 2.33 -27.18
CA ASP A 92 5.26 1.05 -26.48
C ASP A 92 6.46 0.11 -26.63
N ASN A 93 7.12 0.09 -27.80
CA ASN A 93 8.36 -0.66 -28.00
C ASN A 93 9.50 -0.13 -27.11
N GLN A 94 9.63 1.18 -26.96
CA GLN A 94 10.64 1.82 -26.11
C GLN A 94 10.37 1.52 -24.62
N LYS A 95 9.11 1.59 -24.18
CA LYS A 95 8.70 1.20 -22.81
C LYS A 95 9.09 -0.24 -22.52
N GLN A 96 8.79 -1.15 -23.45
CA GLN A 96 9.09 -2.57 -23.30
C GLN A 96 10.60 -2.84 -23.18
N ILE A 97 11.42 -2.15 -23.97
CA ILE A 97 12.88 -2.25 -23.85
C ILE A 97 13.34 -1.76 -22.47
N ALA A 98 12.92 -0.57 -22.06
CA ALA A 98 13.30 0.03 -20.78
C ALA A 98 12.92 -0.86 -19.58
N LEU A 99 11.68 -1.38 -19.56
CA LEU A 99 11.20 -2.24 -18.48
C LEU A 99 11.98 -3.55 -18.40
N LYS A 100 12.26 -4.20 -19.54
CA LYS A 100 13.07 -5.42 -19.57
C LYS A 100 14.50 -5.19 -19.09
N THR A 101 15.10 -4.05 -19.45
CA THR A 101 16.43 -3.69 -18.97
C THR A 101 16.46 -3.45 -17.46
N ILE A 102 15.47 -2.73 -16.92
CA ILE A 102 15.34 -2.51 -15.48
C ILE A 102 15.16 -3.83 -14.74
N ASP A 103 14.28 -4.71 -15.23
CA ASP A 103 14.02 -6.02 -14.64
C ASP A 103 15.28 -6.90 -14.59
N PHE A 104 16.05 -6.91 -15.69
CA PHE A 104 17.35 -7.58 -15.73
C PHE A 104 18.33 -7.01 -14.70
N MET A 105 18.52 -5.68 -14.66
CA MET A 105 19.43 -5.05 -13.71
C MET A 105 19.05 -5.35 -12.26
N LEU A 106 17.75 -5.27 -11.93
CA LEU A 106 17.26 -5.57 -10.59
C LEU A 106 17.47 -7.04 -10.22
N SER A 107 17.23 -7.96 -11.15
CA SER A 107 17.45 -9.39 -10.94
C SER A 107 18.92 -9.68 -10.61
N GLU A 108 19.86 -9.09 -11.35
CA GLU A 108 21.30 -9.23 -11.11
C GLU A 108 21.71 -8.65 -9.74
N PHE A 109 21.18 -7.48 -9.36
CA PHE A 109 21.49 -6.88 -8.07
C PHE A 109 20.95 -7.69 -6.89
N ILE A 110 19.74 -8.25 -7.01
CA ILE A 110 19.15 -9.09 -5.97
C ILE A 110 19.98 -10.38 -5.82
N ALA A 111 20.34 -11.01 -6.94
CA ALA A 111 21.16 -12.22 -6.94
C ALA A 111 22.54 -11.98 -6.31
N ALA A 112 23.15 -10.81 -6.53
CA ALA A 112 24.45 -10.46 -5.95
C ALA A 112 24.43 -10.14 -4.44
N ASN A 113 23.25 -9.89 -3.87
CA ASN A 113 23.08 -9.56 -2.45
C ASN A 113 22.70 -10.77 -1.56
N HIS A 114 22.60 -11.97 -2.16
CA HIS A 114 22.37 -13.25 -1.50
C HIS A 114 23.58 -14.17 -1.67
#